data_AF-A0A8K0CHW5-F1
#
_entry.id   AF-A0A8K0CHW5-F1
#
_cell.length_a   1.000
_cell.length_b   1.000
_cell.length_c   1.000
_cell.angle_alpha   90.00
_cell.angle_beta   90.00
_cell.angle_gamma   90.00
#
_symmetry.space_group_name_H-M   'P 1'
#
loop_
_entity.id
_entity.type
_entity.pdbx_description
1 polymer ?
#
loop_
_entity_poly.entity_id
_entity_poly.type
_entity_poly.pdbx_seq_one_letter_code
_entity_poly.pdbx_strand_id
1 'polypeptide(L)'
;MTTTSINEKNRILDSLGCSQKPWILSQYLDFILKNDTGIRKQDSSRIFKSVASNPMGYTLAFNYLRTQWKELNDHYGPAFGLVSNMVAELPTYMNTPYQLAE
;
A
#
# COMPACT_ATOMS: atom_id res chain seq x y z
N MET A 1 -7.32 -16.61 0.99
CA MET A 1 -6.36 -17.04 -0.06
C MET A 1 -5.62 -18.28 0.43
N THR A 2 -5.89 -19.45 -0.15
CA THR A 2 -5.27 -20.74 0.23
C THR A 2 -4.23 -21.16 -0.82
N THR A 3 -3.14 -20.41 -0.96
CA THR A 3 -1.98 -20.85 -1.75
C THR A 3 -0.95 -21.43 -0.78
N THR A 4 -0.43 -22.61 -1.06
CA THR A 4 0.63 -23.24 -0.24
C THR A 4 2.02 -22.67 -0.59
N SER A 5 2.14 -21.98 -1.72
CA SER A 5 3.36 -21.32 -2.18
C SER A 5 3.40 -19.83 -1.83
N ILE A 6 4.47 -19.41 -1.14
CA ILE A 6 4.75 -17.99 -0.81
C ILE A 6 4.98 -17.16 -2.07
N ASN A 7 5.67 -17.73 -3.07
CA ASN A 7 5.98 -17.02 -4.31
C ASN A 7 4.71 -16.74 -5.12
N GLU A 8 3.79 -17.70 -5.18
CA GLU A 8 2.51 -17.52 -5.85
C GLU A 8 1.68 -16.43 -5.16
N LYS A 9 1.64 -16.45 -3.82
CA LYS A 9 1.00 -15.39 -3.03
C LYS A 9 1.57 -14.02 -3.37
N ASN A 10 2.89 -13.88 -3.36
CA ASN A 10 3.54 -12.60 -3.65
C ASN A 10 3.19 -12.08 -5.05
N ARG A 11 3.20 -12.96 -6.07
CA ARG A 11 2.80 -12.60 -7.44
C ARG A 11 1.34 -12.14 -7.53
N ILE A 12 0.45 -12.74 -6.76
CA ILE A 12 -0.96 -12.32 -6.69
C ILE A 12 -1.04 -10.92 -6.07
N LEU A 13 -0.34 -10.67 -4.96
CA LEU A 13 -0.34 -9.36 -4.31
C LEU A 13 0.22 -8.25 -5.21
N ASP A 14 1.30 -8.55 -5.94
CA ASP A 14 1.87 -7.58 -6.87
C ASP A 14 0.91 -7.29 -8.04
N SER A 15 0.30 -8.34 -8.62
CA SER A 15 -0.55 -8.20 -9.80
C SER A 15 -1.87 -7.47 -9.53
N LEU A 16 -2.43 -7.58 -8.33
CA LEU A 16 -3.62 -6.80 -7.92
C LEU A 16 -3.33 -5.28 -7.89
N GLY A 17 -2.10 -4.89 -7.53
CA GLY A 17 -1.66 -3.50 -7.54
C GLY A 17 -1.47 -2.92 -8.95
N CYS A 18 -1.41 -3.75 -9.99
CA CYS A 18 -1.28 -3.32 -11.39
C CYS A 18 -2.60 -2.95 -12.06
N SER A 19 -3.73 -2.96 -11.34
CA SER A 19 -5.03 -2.56 -11.88
C SER A 19 -5.00 -1.13 -12.44
N GLN A 20 -5.65 -0.90 -13.58
CA GLN A 20 -5.82 0.44 -14.16
C GLN A 20 -7.06 1.18 -13.64
N LYS A 21 -7.84 0.54 -12.76
CA LYS A 21 -9.09 1.08 -12.22
C LYS A 21 -8.84 1.72 -10.85
N PRO A 22 -8.93 3.06 -10.71
CA PRO A 22 -8.60 3.75 -9.45
C PRO A 22 -9.40 3.25 -8.25
N TRP A 23 -10.69 2.94 -8.41
CA TRP A 23 -11.52 2.44 -7.30
C TRP A 23 -11.09 1.05 -6.82
N ILE A 24 -10.56 0.20 -7.71
CA ILE A 24 -10.00 -1.10 -7.33
C ILE A 24 -8.71 -0.90 -6.53
N LEU A 25 -7.84 0.02 -6.95
CA LEU A 25 -6.62 0.35 -6.22
C LEU A 25 -6.94 0.94 -4.84
N SER A 26 -7.94 1.82 -4.75
CA SER A 26 -8.41 2.37 -3.47
C SER A 26 -8.95 1.26 -2.55
N GLN A 27 -9.80 0.39 -3.06
CA GLN A 27 -10.30 -0.77 -2.29
C GLN A 27 -9.16 -1.69 -1.86
N TYR A 28 -8.12 -1.82 -2.68
CA TYR A 28 -6.97 -2.64 -2.37
C TYR A 28 -6.08 -2.04 -1.27
N LEU A 29 -5.95 -0.71 -1.23
CA LEU A 29 -5.31 0.00 -0.11
C LEU A 29 -6.07 -0.23 1.20
N ASP A 30 -7.41 -0.21 1.20
CA ASP A 30 -8.20 -0.49 2.40
C ASP A 30 -7.90 -1.87 3.02
N PHE A 31 -7.44 -2.83 2.22
CA PHE A 31 -7.16 -4.17 2.71
C PHE A 31 -5.98 -4.23 3.67
N ILE A 32 -5.11 -3.22 3.66
CA ILE A 32 -3.93 -3.20 4.54
C ILE A 32 -4.35 -2.94 6.00
N LEU A 33 -5.43 -2.20 6.25
CA LEU A 33 -5.94 -1.91 7.60
C LEU A 33 -7.03 -2.90 8.08
N LYS A 34 -7.64 -3.66 7.16
CA LYS A 34 -8.73 -4.59 7.47
C LYS A 34 -8.21 -5.97 7.91
N ASN A 35 -8.64 -6.39 9.10
CA ASN A 35 -8.23 -7.67 9.71
C ASN A 35 -8.87 -8.92 9.06
N ASP A 36 -9.95 -8.77 8.30
CA ASP A 36 -10.76 -9.86 7.74
C ASP A 36 -10.38 -10.26 6.29
N THR A 37 -9.36 -9.61 5.71
CA THR A 37 -8.97 -9.79 4.31
C THR A 37 -8.07 -11.01 4.06
N GLY A 38 -7.53 -11.60 5.13
CA GLY A 38 -6.51 -12.65 5.04
C GLY A 38 -5.12 -12.14 4.62
N ILE A 39 -4.93 -10.82 4.55
CA ILE A 39 -3.62 -10.18 4.36
C ILE A 39 -2.87 -10.18 5.70
N ARG A 40 -1.60 -10.61 5.69
CA ARG A 40 -0.76 -10.54 6.89
C ARG A 40 -0.18 -9.13 7.01
N LYS A 41 0.10 -8.69 8.24
CA LYS A 41 0.72 -7.38 8.47
C LYS A 41 1.99 -7.19 7.66
N GLN A 42 2.89 -8.19 7.62
CA GLN A 42 4.13 -8.08 6.83
C GLN A 42 3.93 -7.97 5.31
N ASP A 43 2.78 -8.40 4.78
CA ASP A 43 2.48 -8.34 3.35
C ASP A 43 1.91 -6.98 2.95
N SER A 44 1.49 -6.16 3.92
CA SER A 44 0.85 -4.87 3.70
C SER A 44 1.77 -3.85 3.03
N SER A 45 3.07 -3.89 3.31
CA SER A 45 4.06 -3.01 2.68
C SER A 45 4.19 -3.31 1.18
N ARG A 46 4.09 -4.60 0.79
CA ARG A 46 4.12 -5.03 -0.62
C ARG A 46 2.87 -4.55 -1.37
N ILE A 47 1.70 -4.62 -0.74
CA ILE A 47 0.45 -4.07 -1.29
C ILE A 47 0.58 -2.57 -1.51
N PHE A 48 1.04 -1.84 -0.49
CA PHE A 48 1.21 -0.40 -0.60
C PHE A 48 2.20 -0.04 -1.71
N LYS A 49 3.35 -0.73 -1.76
CA LYS A 49 4.37 -0.57 -2.80
C LYS A 49 3.81 -0.79 -4.20
N SER A 50 3.01 -1.85 -4.41
CA SER A 50 2.47 -2.17 -5.74
C SER A 50 1.50 -1.10 -6.23
N VAL A 51 0.70 -0.52 -5.33
CA VAL A 51 -0.20 0.62 -5.65
C VAL A 51 0.59 1.92 -5.82
N ALA A 52 1.56 2.21 -4.96
CA ALA A 52 2.41 3.40 -5.05
C ALA A 52 3.25 3.41 -6.34
N SER A 53 3.63 2.22 -6.83
CA SER A 53 4.38 2.06 -8.08
C SER A 53 3.50 2.08 -9.34
N ASN A 54 2.18 2.25 -9.20
CA ASN A 54 1.23 2.31 -10.30
C ASN A 54 1.00 3.77 -10.74
N PRO A 55 1.12 4.11 -12.03
CA PRO A 55 0.86 5.47 -12.53
C PRO A 55 -0.54 6.01 -12.22
N MET A 56 -1.54 5.14 -12.05
CA MET A 56 -2.91 5.50 -11.66
C MET A 56 -3.11 5.43 -10.14
N GLY A 57 -2.15 4.88 -9.40
CA GLY A 57 -2.25 4.56 -7.97
C GLY A 57 -1.39 5.44 -7.05
N TYR A 58 -0.31 6.04 -7.55
CA TYR A 58 0.63 6.79 -6.69
C TYR A 58 -0.06 7.93 -5.91
N THR A 59 -0.95 8.69 -6.55
CA THR A 59 -1.72 9.76 -5.89
C THR A 59 -2.68 9.19 -4.84
N LEU A 60 -3.26 8.01 -5.09
CA LEU A 60 -4.12 7.33 -4.12
C LEU A 60 -3.31 6.86 -2.92
N ALA A 61 -2.16 6.23 -3.15
CA ALA A 61 -1.26 5.77 -2.09
C ALA A 61 -0.77 6.92 -1.21
N PHE A 62 -0.38 8.05 -1.81
CA PHE A 62 0.01 9.25 -1.08
C PHE A 62 -1.13 9.80 -0.21
N ASN A 63 -2.31 10.00 -0.81
CA ASN A 63 -3.48 10.49 -0.09
C ASN A 63 -3.93 9.54 1.01
N TYR A 64 -3.84 8.22 0.79
CA TYR A 64 -4.19 7.20 1.76
C TYR A 64 -3.26 7.24 2.97
N LEU A 65 -1.94 7.30 2.75
CA LEU A 65 -0.95 7.42 3.83
C LEU A 65 -1.21 8.66 4.69
N ARG A 66 -1.51 9.81 4.05
CA ARG A 66 -1.81 11.07 4.75
C ARG A 66 -3.11 11.00 5.55
N THR A 67 -4.18 10.51 4.94
CA THR A 67 -5.51 10.49 5.56
C THR A 67 -5.65 9.42 6.65
N GLN A 68 -4.94 8.30 6.50
CA GLN A 68 -5.00 7.17 7.42
C GLN A 68 -3.78 7.07 8.35
N TRP A 69 -2.95 8.12 8.42
CA TRP A 69 -1.69 8.09 9.20
C TRP A 69 -1.87 7.57 10.63
N LYS A 70 -2.88 8.08 11.34
CA LYS A 70 -3.19 7.66 12.70
C LYS A 70 -3.55 6.17 12.78
N GLU A 71 -4.43 5.70 11.90
CA GLU A 71 -4.84 4.28 11.89
C GLU A 71 -3.68 3.35 11.51
N LEU A 72 -2.85 3.74 10.54
CA LEU A 72 -1.66 3.00 10.14
C LEU A 72 -0.68 2.87 11.31
N ASN A 73 -0.44 3.97 12.02
CA ASN A 73 0.45 3.96 13.18
C ASN A 73 -0.11 3.14 14.34
N ASP A 74 -1.42 3.24 14.61
CA ASP A 74 -2.09 2.47 15.66
C ASP A 74 -2.15 0.96 15.30
N HIS A 75 -2.34 0.61 14.01
CA HIS A 75 -2.47 -0.77 13.54
C HIS A 75 -1.14 -1.53 13.45
N TYR A 76 -0.08 -0.88 12.96
CA TYR A 76 1.25 -1.52 12.79
C TYR A 76 2.18 -1.26 13.97
N GLY A 77 1.95 -0.20 14.74
CA GLY A 77 2.79 0.22 15.84
C GLY A 77 4.19 0.68 15.41
N PRO A 78 4.98 1.24 16.34
CA PRO A 78 6.35 1.70 16.07
C PRO A 78 7.34 0.54 15.84
N ALA A 79 6.99 -0.68 16.27
CA ALA A 79 7.91 -1.83 16.31
C ALA A 79 8.23 -2.44 14.93
N PHE A 80 7.43 -2.17 13.89
CA PHE A 80 7.54 -2.88 12.61
C PHE A 80 8.18 -2.09 11.47
N GLY A 81 8.44 -0.78 11.63
CA GLY A 81 9.02 0.07 10.56
C GLY A 81 8.18 0.10 9.26
N LEU A 82 6.95 -0.43 9.30
CA LEU A 82 6.16 -0.73 8.12
C LEU A 82 5.63 0.55 7.48
N VAL A 83 5.19 1.49 8.31
CA VAL A 83 4.81 2.85 7.89
C VAL A 83 6.01 3.58 7.28
N SER A 84 7.22 3.43 7.85
CA SER A 84 8.44 4.01 7.29
C SER A 84 8.75 3.46 5.90
N ASN A 85 8.55 2.15 5.69
CA ASN A 85 8.68 1.55 4.37
C ASN A 85 7.64 2.11 3.39
N MET A 86 6.39 2.31 3.82
CA MET A 86 5.36 2.92 2.96
C MET A 86 5.77 4.34 2.50
N VAL A 87 6.30 5.16 3.43
CA VAL A 87 6.83 6.50 3.11
C VAL A 87 7.93 6.42 2.06
N ALA A 88 8.86 5.46 2.18
CA ALA A 88 9.99 5.31 1.27
C ALA A 88 9.60 4.89 -0.15
N GLU A 89 8.41 4.31 -0.37
CA GLU A 89 7.96 3.81 -1.68
C GLU A 89 7.26 4.88 -2.53
N LEU A 90 6.79 5.96 -1.89
CA LEU A 90 6.04 7.04 -2.54
C LEU A 90 6.83 7.93 -3.53
N PRO A 91 8.11 8.28 -3.30
CA PRO A 91 8.81 9.27 -4.11
C PRO A 91 8.94 8.91 -5.60
N THR A 92 8.80 7.63 -5.95
CA THR A 92 9.00 7.11 -7.32
C THR A 92 8.26 7.89 -8.41
N TYR A 93 7.04 8.38 -8.12
CA TYR A 93 6.21 9.14 -9.07
C TYR A 93 5.85 10.54 -8.56
N MET A 94 6.46 11.01 -7.47
CA MET A 94 6.25 12.36 -6.95
C MET A 94 7.12 13.35 -7.70
N ASN A 95 6.50 14.14 -8.58
CA ASN A 95 7.20 15.09 -9.44
C ASN A 95 6.53 16.47 -9.51
N THR A 96 5.59 16.75 -8.60
CA THR A 96 4.90 18.06 -8.55
C THR A 96 5.39 18.91 -7.38
N PRO A 97 5.45 20.25 -7.52
CA PRO A 97 5.81 21.14 -6.41
C PRO A 97 4.88 21.01 -5.19
N TYR A 98 3.61 20.68 -5.43
CA TYR A 98 2.62 20.43 -4.37
C TYR A 98 3.05 19.27 -3.46
N GLN A 99 3.52 18.16 -4.04
CA GLN A 99 3.97 16.99 -3.27
C GLN A 99 5.27 17.22 -2.51
N LEU A 100 6.06 18.23 -2.90
CA LEU A 100 7.31 18.59 -2.21
C LEU A 100 7.08 19.54 -1.03
N ALA A 101 6.02 20.36 -1.09
CA ALA A 101 5.74 21.39 -0.11
C ALA A 101 4.94 20.91 1.11
N GLU A 102 4.28 19.75 1.00
CA GLU A 102 3.63 19.05 2.12
C GLU A 102 4.62 18.21 2.93
#